data_AF-A0A6J1UN40-F1
#
_entry.id   AF-A0A6J1UN40-F1
#
_cell.length_a   1.000
_cell.length_b   1.000
_cell.length_c   1.000
_cell.angle_alpha   90.00
_cell.angle_beta   90.00
_cell.angle_gamma   90.00
#
_symmetry.space_group_name_H-M   'P 1'
#
loop_
_entity.id
_entity.type
_entity.pdbx_description
1 polymer ?
#
loop_
_entity_poly.entity_id
_entity_poly.type
_entity_poly.pdbx_seq_one_letter_code
_entity_poly.pdbx_strand_id
1 'polypeptide(L)'
;MLRIYRAESYASLQEFKSALDELNAVTAKMPNWPEVYFRRATILNNAGSVEDALKVFLHCLSLDEGFVLAKVEAKKILHNLLSPENISETLKESALNTSYVRNKQLKHSSASEMEESYDCLQLTPVSVLEEPQVILDIGGNLQRAQSANSLDSVEKDAKDNVLKRVSSEPLLSGQEKETPKRNDTFSITCGIVPENLVDVTDFECSLCLRLFFHPVTTPCGHTFCKKCLQRCLDHAPECPLCKENLTEFLARGEYSTTRLLEDLILKYLPTELSERKRINDEEIAELSSLTRNVPIFVCTLAYPTVPCPLHVFEPRYRLMIRRSIETGTKQFGMCVHDPQNGFADYGCLLYIRNLDYLPDGRSVVDTIGLKRFQVIRRGMKDGYCTADIEDLEDIKLKKIEERIKQLSENHESD
;
A
#
# COMPACT_ATOMS: atom_id res chain seq x y z
N MET A 1 25.07 25.61 24.42
CA MET A 1 24.07 26.66 24.69
C MET A 1 24.39 27.97 23.97
N LEU A 2 25.42 28.74 24.34
CA LEU A 2 25.74 30.04 23.66
C LEU A 2 25.82 29.97 22.12
N ARG A 3 26.47 28.93 21.58
CA ARG A 3 26.57 28.74 20.12
C ARG A 3 25.22 28.45 19.44
N ILE A 4 24.26 27.85 20.15
CA ILE A 4 22.93 27.53 19.63
C ILE A 4 22.12 28.83 19.47
N TYR A 5 22.08 29.66 20.52
CA TYR A 5 21.43 30.98 20.46
C TYR A 5 22.06 31.89 19.40
N ARG A 6 23.39 31.83 19.24
CA ARG A 6 24.09 32.55 18.18
C ARG A 6 23.69 32.06 16.79
N ALA A 7 23.56 30.74 16.59
CA ALA A 7 23.07 30.18 15.34
C ALA A 7 21.64 30.64 15.01
N GLU A 8 20.76 30.72 15.99
CA GLU A 8 19.38 31.23 15.81
C GLU A 8 19.34 32.69 15.40
N SER A 9 20.22 33.51 16.00
CA SER A 9 20.35 34.92 15.61
C SER A 9 20.83 35.05 14.17
N TYR A 10 21.86 34.27 13.77
CA TYR A 10 22.33 34.24 12.37
C TYR A 10 21.26 33.73 11.40
N ALA A 11 20.50 32.70 11.77
CA ALA A 11 19.40 32.20 10.97
C ALA A 11 18.30 33.26 10.75
N SER A 12 17.99 34.04 11.80
CA SER A 12 17.03 35.16 11.73
C SER A 12 17.52 36.29 10.81
N LEU A 13 18.84 36.47 10.71
CA LEU A 13 19.48 37.41 9.79
C LEU A 13 19.69 36.85 8.38
N GLN A 14 19.16 35.67 8.06
CA GLN A 14 19.37 34.94 6.80
C GLN A 14 20.85 34.62 6.50
N GLU A 15 21.72 34.68 7.50
CA GLU A 15 23.12 34.25 7.41
C GLU A 15 23.24 32.74 7.64
N PHE A 16 22.67 31.95 6.74
CA PHE A 16 22.55 30.50 6.90
C PHE A 16 23.92 29.80 7.06
N LYS A 17 24.95 30.25 6.35
CA LYS A 17 26.30 29.66 6.45
C LYS A 17 26.88 29.80 7.86
N SER A 18 26.87 31.02 8.41
CA SER A 18 27.32 31.33 9.77
C SER A 18 26.54 30.51 10.80
N ALA A 19 25.23 30.38 10.62
CA ALA A 19 24.37 29.58 11.50
C ALA A 19 24.72 28.08 11.48
N LEU A 20 24.98 27.52 10.29
CA LEU A 20 25.35 26.12 10.13
C LEU A 20 26.73 25.81 10.71
N ASP A 21 27.71 26.71 10.56
CA ASP A 21 29.05 26.55 11.13
C ASP A 21 29.02 26.49 12.67
N GLU A 22 28.18 27.32 13.29
CA GLU A 22 27.96 27.29 14.74
C GLU A 22 27.38 25.95 15.21
N LEU A 23 26.36 25.44 14.51
CA LEU A 23 25.73 24.16 14.82
C LEU A 23 26.65 22.97 14.54
N ASN A 24 27.41 23.01 13.45
CA ASN A 24 28.40 21.98 13.13
C ASN A 24 29.46 21.88 14.23
N ALA A 25 29.92 23.02 14.74
CA ALA A 25 30.87 23.06 15.84
C ALA A 25 30.28 22.57 17.18
N VAL A 26 28.95 22.58 17.34
CA VAL A 26 28.25 21.94 18.47
C VAL A 26 28.13 20.44 18.25
N THR A 27 27.71 19.99 17.07
CA THR A 27 27.59 18.55 16.74
C THR A 27 28.93 17.83 16.80
N ALA A 28 30.04 18.50 16.49
CA ALA A 28 31.39 17.94 16.62
C ALA A 28 31.79 17.65 18.08
N LYS A 29 31.20 18.37 19.05
CA LYS A 29 31.45 18.15 20.49
C LYS A 29 30.41 17.24 21.13
N MET A 30 29.17 17.28 20.65
CA MET A 30 28.03 16.53 21.18
C MET A 30 27.25 15.88 20.02
N PRO A 31 27.65 14.69 19.57
CA PRO A 31 27.03 14.02 18.42
C PRO A 31 25.66 13.39 18.73
N ASN A 32 25.36 13.12 20.00
CA ASN A 32 24.11 12.44 20.41
C ASN A 32 23.03 13.42 20.87
N TRP A 33 22.96 14.64 20.31
CA TRP A 33 22.00 15.66 20.71
C TRP A 33 21.00 16.00 19.58
N PRO A 34 19.84 15.32 19.52
CA PRO A 34 18.86 15.43 18.43
C PRO A 34 18.42 16.86 18.12
N GLU A 35 18.14 17.66 19.15
CA GLU A 35 17.69 19.06 19.05
C GLU A 35 18.59 19.93 18.17
N VAL A 36 19.91 19.72 18.22
CA VAL A 36 20.89 20.48 17.41
C VAL A 36 20.77 20.10 15.94
N TYR A 37 20.55 18.81 15.64
CA TYR A 37 20.32 18.33 14.29
C TYR A 37 18.99 18.83 13.74
N PHE A 38 17.92 18.86 14.54
CA PHE A 38 16.64 19.45 14.15
C PHE A 38 16.81 20.91 13.73
N ARG A 39 17.43 21.75 14.58
CA ARG A 39 17.70 23.17 14.26
C ARG A 39 18.54 23.34 12.99
N ARG A 40 19.54 22.48 12.81
CA ARG A 40 20.39 22.49 11.60
C ARG A 40 19.57 22.14 10.35
N ALA A 41 18.71 21.13 10.43
CA ALA A 41 17.84 20.73 9.34
C ALA A 41 16.82 21.82 8.99
N THR A 42 16.24 22.50 9.97
CA THR A 42 15.33 23.64 9.74
C THR A 42 16.04 24.77 9.00
N ILE A 43 17.28 25.10 9.37
CA ILE A 43 18.08 26.13 8.68
C ILE A 43 18.38 25.71 7.23
N LEU A 44 18.77 24.45 7.01
CA LEU A 44 19.00 23.92 5.65
C LEU A 44 17.74 23.97 4.79
N ASN A 45 16.58 23.65 5.37
CA ASN A 45 15.30 23.68 4.67
C ASN A 45 14.94 25.13 4.28
N ASN A 46 15.11 26.08 5.21
CA ASN A 46 14.88 27.50 4.96
C ASN A 46 15.86 28.10 3.94
N ALA A 47 17.07 27.53 3.83
CA ALA A 47 18.06 27.90 2.83
C ALA A 47 17.77 27.31 1.44
N GLY A 48 16.75 26.47 1.30
CA GLY A 48 16.38 25.79 0.04
C GLY A 48 17.12 24.48 -0.23
N SER A 49 18.01 24.03 0.66
CA SER A 49 18.74 22.77 0.54
C SER A 49 17.93 21.60 1.10
N VAL A 50 16.81 21.28 0.43
CA VAL A 50 15.79 20.33 0.90
C VAL A 50 16.35 18.91 1.11
N GLU A 51 17.20 18.42 0.20
CA GLU A 51 17.80 17.08 0.32
C GLU A 51 18.70 16.96 1.55
N ASP A 52 19.55 17.96 1.78
CA ASP A 52 20.45 17.96 2.93
C ASP A 52 19.69 18.18 4.23
N ALA A 53 18.63 18.99 4.21
CA ALA A 53 17.71 19.12 5.34
C ALA A 53 17.07 17.76 5.69
N LEU A 54 16.57 17.02 4.69
CA LEU A 54 15.97 15.70 4.91
C LEU A 54 16.97 14.71 5.51
N LYS A 55 18.20 14.63 4.99
CA LYS A 55 19.26 13.78 5.57
C LYS A 55 19.49 14.09 7.05
N VAL A 56 19.51 15.36 7.41
CA VAL A 56 19.74 15.79 8.80
C VAL A 56 18.50 15.53 9.68
N PHE A 57 17.27 15.69 9.16
CA PHE A 57 16.06 15.28 9.88
C PHE A 57 16.03 13.76 10.13
N LEU A 58 16.39 12.95 9.14
CA LEU A 58 16.48 11.49 9.30
C LEU A 58 17.57 11.10 10.30
N HIS A 59 18.72 11.78 10.29
CA HIS A 59 19.74 11.60 11.31
C HIS A 59 19.21 11.95 12.71
N CYS A 60 18.44 13.04 12.86
CA CYS A 60 17.79 13.39 14.13
C CYS A 60 16.88 12.27 14.63
N LEU A 61 16.05 11.69 13.76
CA LEU A 61 15.15 10.58 14.10
C LEU A 61 15.89 9.27 14.40
N SER A 62 17.07 9.06 13.81
CA SER A 62 17.92 7.92 14.15
C SER A 62 18.52 8.00 15.55
N LEU A 63 18.66 9.22 16.09
CA LEU A 63 19.11 9.47 17.46
C LEU A 63 17.95 9.43 18.47
N ASP A 64 16.76 9.92 18.08
CA ASP A 64 15.55 9.92 18.89
C ASP A 64 14.31 9.70 18.01
N GLU A 65 13.79 8.48 18.04
CA GLU A 65 12.59 8.08 17.29
C GLU A 65 11.33 8.83 17.76
N GLY A 66 11.31 9.31 19.01
CA GLY A 66 10.20 10.03 19.61
C GLY A 66 10.13 11.51 19.26
N PHE A 67 11.09 12.03 18.48
CA PHE A 67 11.19 13.46 18.18
C PHE A 67 10.12 13.92 17.17
N VAL A 68 8.93 14.28 17.69
CA VAL A 68 7.71 14.57 16.92
C VAL A 68 7.92 15.65 15.85
N LEU A 69 8.63 16.74 16.16
CA LEU A 69 8.80 17.87 15.23
C LEU A 69 9.61 17.48 13.98
N ALA A 70 10.71 16.75 14.16
CA ALA A 70 11.52 16.24 13.05
C ALA A 70 10.73 15.26 12.19
N LYS A 71 9.88 14.42 12.81
CA LYS A 71 9.00 13.49 12.11
C LYS A 71 7.98 14.22 11.23
N VAL A 72 7.38 15.30 11.73
CA VAL A 72 6.44 16.13 10.98
C VAL A 72 7.11 16.81 9.79
N GLU A 73 8.28 17.43 9.98
CA GLU A 73 8.99 18.10 8.88
C GLU A 73 9.54 17.12 7.84
N ALA A 74 10.11 15.99 8.27
CA ALA A 74 10.55 14.94 7.35
C ALA A 74 9.37 14.38 6.53
N LYS A 75 8.21 14.14 7.15
CA LYS A 75 6.99 13.69 6.47
C LYS A 75 6.55 14.69 5.39
N LYS A 76 6.58 16.00 5.66
CA LYS A 76 6.22 17.04 4.69
C LYS A 76 7.15 17.00 3.47
N ILE A 77 8.46 16.94 3.70
CA ILE A 77 9.46 16.90 2.61
C ILE A 77 9.28 15.63 1.78
N LEU A 78 9.16 14.46 2.43
CA LEU A 78 8.97 13.18 1.76
C LEU A 78 7.66 13.13 0.97
N HIS A 79 6.57 13.65 1.52
CA HIS A 79 5.30 13.74 0.80
C HIS A 79 5.45 14.55 -0.50
N ASN A 80 6.14 15.69 -0.45
CA ASN A 80 6.35 16.53 -1.63
C ASN A 80 7.25 15.87 -2.68
N LEU A 81 8.26 15.11 -2.26
CA LEU A 81 9.19 14.39 -3.14
C LEU A 81 8.56 13.14 -3.77
N LEU A 82 7.70 12.45 -3.02
CA LEU A 82 7.07 11.19 -3.45
C LEU A 82 5.71 11.40 -4.13
N SER A 83 5.13 12.60 -4.04
CA SER A 83 3.87 12.93 -4.71
C SER A 83 4.04 12.88 -6.24
N PRO A 84 3.09 12.29 -6.98
CA PRO A 84 3.16 12.16 -8.44
C PRO A 84 3.18 13.50 -9.20
N GLU A 85 2.78 14.61 -8.58
CA GLU A 85 2.69 15.94 -9.21
C GLU A 85 4.07 16.60 -9.45
N ASN A 86 5.08 16.33 -8.62
CA ASN A 86 6.38 17.04 -8.64
C ASN A 86 7.53 16.30 -9.34
N ILE A 87 7.31 15.07 -9.83
CA ILE A 87 8.38 14.24 -10.42
C ILE A 87 8.86 14.80 -11.78
N SER A 88 8.09 15.69 -12.42
CA SER A 88 8.47 16.29 -13.70
C SER A 88 9.50 17.43 -13.61
N GLU A 89 9.70 18.02 -12.42
CA GLU A 89 10.66 19.11 -12.19
C GLU A 89 12.00 18.59 -11.64
N THR A 90 11.98 17.68 -10.68
CA THR A 90 13.19 17.17 -9.99
C THR A 90 14.10 16.29 -10.87
N LEU A 91 13.54 15.61 -11.89
CA LEU A 91 14.34 14.84 -12.85
C LEU A 91 14.99 15.69 -13.97
N LYS A 92 14.59 16.96 -14.12
CA LYS A 92 15.21 17.88 -15.10
C LYS A 92 16.38 18.67 -14.48
N GLU A 93 16.35 18.91 -13.18
CA GLU A 93 17.40 19.68 -12.49
C GLU A 93 18.69 18.90 -12.24
N SER A 94 18.63 17.56 -12.19
CA SER A 94 19.81 16.70 -12.03
C SER A 94 20.59 16.47 -13.34
N ALA A 95 20.04 16.83 -14.50
CA ALA A 95 20.68 16.66 -15.81
C ALA A 95 21.28 17.94 -16.41
N LEU A 96 20.99 19.12 -15.84
CA LEU A 96 21.40 20.41 -16.38
C LEU A 96 21.75 21.37 -15.25
N ASN A 97 22.98 21.32 -14.72
CA ASN A 97 23.60 22.48 -14.08
C ASN A 97 25.13 22.37 -14.02
N THR A 98 25.75 22.43 -15.20
CA THR A 98 27.02 23.13 -15.39
C THR A 98 26.70 24.58 -15.79
N SER A 99 27.02 25.52 -14.90
CA SER A 99 27.13 26.98 -15.11
C SER A 99 26.04 27.71 -15.92
N TYR A 100 25.28 28.62 -15.30
CA TYR A 100 25.49 30.08 -15.39
C TYR A 100 24.33 30.83 -14.73
N VAL A 101 24.71 31.89 -14.01
CA VAL A 101 23.86 32.94 -13.46
C VAL A 101 23.04 33.63 -14.55
N ARG A 102 21.72 33.84 -14.33
CA ARG A 102 21.07 35.07 -14.80
C ARG A 102 19.84 35.46 -13.97
N ASN A 103 20.01 36.55 -13.23
CA ASN A 103 18.94 37.39 -12.69
C ASN A 103 17.99 37.87 -13.81
N LYS A 104 16.69 37.97 -13.49
CA LYS A 104 15.85 39.04 -14.04
C LYS A 104 14.80 39.51 -13.03
N GLN A 105 14.77 40.82 -12.86
CA GLN A 105 14.02 41.63 -11.90
C GLN A 105 12.50 41.65 -12.12
N LEU A 106 11.82 41.86 -11.00
CA LEU A 106 10.63 42.69 -10.71
C LEU A 106 9.71 43.13 -11.87
N LYS A 107 8.40 42.98 -11.62
CA LYS A 107 7.45 44.10 -11.73
C LYS A 107 6.45 44.10 -10.56
N HIS A 108 6.29 45.31 -10.02
CA HIS A 108 5.41 45.75 -8.96
C HIS A 108 3.91 45.66 -9.32
N SER A 109 3.07 45.46 -8.30
CA SER A 109 1.89 46.30 -8.07
C SER A 109 1.57 46.38 -6.57
N SER A 110 1.56 47.62 -6.07
CA SER A 110 1.02 48.16 -4.81
C SER A 110 -0.37 47.60 -4.44
N ALA A 111 -0.79 47.51 -3.17
CA ALA A 111 -0.94 48.61 -2.22
C ALA A 111 -1.01 48.18 -0.73
N SER A 112 -0.86 49.18 0.12
CA SER A 112 -0.95 49.34 1.59
C SER A 112 -2.07 48.53 2.30
N GLU A 113 -2.04 48.22 3.61
CA GLU A 113 -1.75 49.05 4.79
C GLU A 113 -1.22 48.22 5.97
N MET A 114 -0.55 48.92 6.90
CA MET A 114 -0.01 48.44 8.17
C MET A 114 -1.11 48.26 9.22
N GLU A 115 -0.96 47.30 10.14
CA GLU A 115 -1.04 47.57 11.59
C GLU A 115 -0.41 46.43 12.42
N GLU A 116 0.27 46.84 13.49
CA GLU A 116 1.05 46.07 14.45
C GLU A 116 0.16 45.32 15.47
N SER A 117 0.68 44.24 16.08
CA SER A 117 0.79 44.15 17.55
C SER A 117 1.43 42.85 18.02
N TYR A 118 1.92 42.91 19.26
CA TYR A 118 2.93 42.08 19.91
C TYR A 118 2.33 40.96 20.79
N ASP A 119 3.24 40.15 21.34
CA ASP A 119 3.16 39.24 22.49
C ASP A 119 2.60 37.82 22.28
N CYS A 120 3.36 36.73 22.51
CA CYS A 120 4.24 36.27 23.60
C CYS A 120 3.50 35.40 24.63
N LEU A 121 3.87 34.11 24.63
CA LEU A 121 3.77 33.09 25.70
C LEU A 121 2.37 32.80 26.29
N GLN A 122 1.98 31.52 26.34
CA GLN A 122 2.08 30.71 27.57
C GLN A 122 1.38 29.35 27.41
N LEU A 123 2.14 28.30 27.70
CA LEU A 123 1.63 27.00 28.11
C LEU A 123 1.00 27.13 29.50
N THR A 124 -0.21 26.58 29.68
CA THR A 124 -0.61 25.96 30.96
C THR A 124 -1.45 24.70 30.71
N PRO A 125 -1.46 23.72 31.63
CA PRO A 125 -1.95 22.37 31.42
C PRO A 125 -3.27 22.09 32.19
N VAL A 126 -3.67 20.80 32.21
CA VAL A 126 -4.72 20.14 33.04
C VAL A 126 -6.08 20.07 32.31
N SER A 127 -6.84 18.96 32.23
CA SER A 127 -7.03 17.79 33.11
C SER A 127 -7.56 16.57 32.34
N VAL A 128 -7.22 15.40 32.88
CA VAL A 128 -7.80 14.07 32.64
C VAL A 128 -9.26 14.00 33.13
N LEU A 129 -10.13 13.33 32.37
CA LEU A 129 -11.35 12.66 32.86
C LEU A 129 -11.50 11.29 32.17
N GLU A 130 -11.77 10.27 32.97
CA GLU A 130 -11.81 8.84 32.67
C GLU A 130 -13.16 8.32 32.13
N GLU A 131 -13.06 7.32 31.24
CA GLU A 131 -13.90 6.09 31.06
C GLU A 131 -15.40 6.19 30.63
N PRO A 132 -16.04 5.16 29.96
CA PRO A 132 -15.79 3.70 30.10
C PRO A 132 -15.91 2.76 28.85
N GLN A 133 -15.23 1.60 28.95
CA GLN A 133 -15.60 0.19 28.61
C GLN A 133 -16.36 -0.14 27.30
N VAL A 134 -15.80 -1.02 26.43
CA VAL A 134 -16.45 -2.27 25.93
C VAL A 134 -15.39 -3.27 25.42
N ILE A 135 -15.41 -4.48 25.96
CA ILE A 135 -14.61 -5.65 25.56
C ILE A 135 -15.26 -6.33 24.34
N LEU A 136 -14.49 -6.55 23.26
CA LEU A 136 -14.80 -7.56 22.23
C LEU A 136 -13.50 -8.25 21.79
N ASP A 137 -13.36 -9.50 22.24
CA ASP A 137 -12.40 -10.49 21.77
C ASP A 137 -12.65 -10.81 20.28
N ILE A 138 -11.65 -10.59 19.42
CA ILE A 138 -11.49 -11.37 18.18
C ILE A 138 -10.00 -11.62 17.96
N GLY A 139 -9.53 -12.73 18.52
CA GLY A 139 -8.28 -13.37 18.11
C GLY A 139 -8.46 -14.05 16.75
N GLY A 140 -7.68 -13.64 15.75
CA GLY A 140 -7.61 -14.26 14.44
C GLY A 140 -6.16 -14.49 14.04
N ASN A 141 -5.60 -15.62 14.46
CA ASN A 141 -4.31 -16.12 13.96
C ASN A 141 -4.43 -16.43 12.46
N LEU A 142 -3.65 -15.76 11.61
CA LEU A 142 -3.45 -16.21 10.23
C LEU A 142 -2.39 -17.31 10.23
N GLN A 143 -2.86 -18.55 10.15
CA GLN A 143 -2.01 -19.72 9.96
C GLN A 143 -1.37 -19.70 8.57
N ARG A 144 -0.07 -19.96 8.58
CA ARG A 144 0.83 -20.13 7.42
C ARG A 144 0.36 -21.33 6.58
N ALA A 145 -0.05 -21.10 5.33
CA ALA A 145 -0.20 -22.18 4.37
C ALA A 145 1.16 -22.48 3.73
N GLN A 146 1.76 -23.62 4.08
CA GLN A 146 2.88 -24.20 3.35
C GLN A 146 2.32 -25.30 2.45
N SER A 147 2.54 -25.18 1.14
CA SER A 147 2.25 -26.24 0.18
C SER A 147 3.21 -27.41 0.39
N ALA A 148 2.64 -28.60 0.55
CA ALA A 148 3.35 -29.86 0.70
C ALA A 148 3.66 -30.51 -0.67
N ASN A 149 4.84 -31.12 -0.77
CA ASN A 149 5.07 -32.35 -1.53
C ASN A 149 5.95 -33.25 -0.64
N SER A 150 5.45 -34.44 -0.34
CA SER A 150 6.03 -35.41 0.59
C SER A 150 6.76 -36.53 -0.16
N LEU A 151 7.77 -37.15 0.46
CA LEU A 151 7.92 -38.62 0.57
C LEU A 151 8.94 -39.00 1.69
N ASP A 152 8.39 -39.72 2.67
CA ASP A 152 8.89 -40.78 3.57
C ASP A 152 10.03 -40.66 4.63
N SER A 153 9.54 -40.65 5.89
CA SER A 153 9.80 -41.55 7.04
C SER A 153 11.12 -41.48 7.84
N VAL A 154 11.01 -41.19 9.14
CA VAL A 154 11.19 -42.11 10.31
C VAL A 154 10.96 -41.32 11.62
N GLU A 155 10.19 -41.89 12.54
CA GLU A 155 9.77 -41.35 13.85
C GLU A 155 10.92 -41.23 14.88
N LYS A 156 10.87 -40.20 15.77
CA LYS A 156 10.79 -40.37 17.24
C LYS A 156 10.85 -39.07 18.07
N ASP A 157 9.96 -39.04 19.05
CA ASP A 157 10.05 -38.52 20.43
C ASP A 157 10.14 -37.01 20.77
N ALA A 158 9.50 -36.73 21.91
CA ALA A 158 8.99 -35.47 22.41
C ALA A 158 10.00 -34.57 23.13
N LYS A 159 9.71 -33.25 23.16
CA LYS A 159 9.60 -32.42 24.39
C LYS A 159 9.31 -30.94 24.08
N ASP A 160 8.52 -30.35 24.96
CA ASP A 160 8.25 -28.92 25.12
C ASP A 160 9.50 -28.04 24.94
N ASN A 161 9.35 -26.89 24.28
CA ASN A 161 9.95 -25.65 24.77
C ASN A 161 9.44 -24.37 24.10
N VAL A 162 9.15 -23.42 24.99
CA VAL A 162 8.92 -21.99 24.80
C VAL A 162 10.09 -21.35 24.05
N LEU A 163 9.86 -20.75 22.88
CA LEU A 163 10.90 -20.02 22.13
C LEU A 163 10.82 -18.51 22.37
N LYS A 164 11.66 -18.09 23.31
CA LYS A 164 12.11 -16.70 23.50
C LYS A 164 12.96 -16.27 22.28
N ARG A 165 12.82 -15.00 21.90
CA ARG A 165 13.69 -14.29 20.95
C ARG A 165 15.15 -14.42 21.40
N VAL A 166 16.02 -14.94 20.55
CA VAL A 166 17.46 -14.96 20.77
C VAL A 166 18.08 -13.83 19.97
N SER A 167 18.56 -12.83 20.70
CA SER A 167 19.58 -11.87 20.28
C SER A 167 20.92 -12.59 20.32
N SER A 168 21.66 -12.62 19.21
CA SER A 168 23.00 -13.19 19.16
C SER A 168 24.06 -12.13 19.48
N GLU A 169 24.70 -12.25 20.64
CA GLU A 169 26.04 -11.71 20.93
C GLU A 169 27.12 -12.67 20.39
N PRO A 170 28.29 -12.21 19.91
CA PRO A 170 29.44 -13.07 19.62
C PRO A 170 30.44 -13.13 20.79
N LEU A 171 30.97 -14.34 21.02
CA LEU A 171 32.05 -14.64 21.98
C LEU A 171 33.40 -14.03 21.58
N LEU A 172 34.11 -13.51 22.58
CA LEU A 172 35.50 -13.05 22.54
C LEU A 172 36.50 -14.23 22.65
N SER A 173 37.54 -14.22 21.82
CA SER A 173 38.88 -14.73 22.15
C SER A 173 39.92 -13.67 21.75
N GLY A 174 40.95 -13.50 22.57
CA GLY A 174 41.62 -12.22 22.78
C GLY A 174 42.94 -11.96 22.05
N GLN A 175 43.35 -10.68 22.22
CA GLN A 175 44.65 -10.03 21.99
C GLN A 175 45.03 -9.88 20.50
N GLU A 176 45.35 -8.70 19.96
CA GLU A 176 46.20 -7.61 20.49
C GLU A 176 45.68 -6.20 20.15
N LYS A 177 46.27 -5.22 20.84
CA LYS A 177 45.99 -3.78 20.81
C LYS A 177 46.21 -3.17 19.43
N GLU A 178 45.20 -2.47 18.90
CA GLU A 178 45.38 -1.26 18.12
C GLU A 178 44.09 -0.43 18.16
N THR A 179 44.21 0.83 18.61
CA THR A 179 43.11 1.80 18.67
C THR A 179 42.87 2.42 17.30
N PRO A 180 41.63 2.48 16.77
CA PRO A 180 41.30 3.44 15.73
C PRO A 180 40.50 4.60 16.33
N LYS A 181 41.08 5.80 16.25
CA LYS A 181 40.39 7.07 16.44
C LYS A 181 39.30 7.17 15.37
N ARG A 182 38.02 7.16 15.74
CA ARG A 182 36.91 7.36 14.82
C ARG A 182 36.46 8.82 14.86
N ASN A 183 37.14 9.65 14.07
CA ASN A 183 36.66 10.98 13.68
C ASN A 183 36.13 10.86 12.25
N ASP A 184 34.94 10.26 12.09
CA ASP A 184 34.25 10.27 10.80
C ASP A 184 33.07 11.22 10.91
N THR A 185 33.29 12.46 10.48
CA THR A 185 32.24 13.34 9.99
C THR A 185 31.54 12.60 8.86
N PHE A 186 30.39 11.99 9.17
CA PHE A 186 29.57 11.25 8.21
C PHE A 186 28.99 12.24 7.19
N SER A 187 29.73 12.48 6.11
CA SER A 187 29.24 13.16 4.93
C SER A 187 28.49 12.12 4.10
N ILE A 188 27.15 12.18 4.13
CA ILE A 188 26.31 11.38 3.23
C ILE A 188 26.46 12.00 1.84
N THR A 189 27.50 11.56 1.12
CA THR A 189 27.56 11.73 -0.32
C THR A 189 26.46 10.86 -0.93
N CYS A 190 25.70 11.43 -1.87
CA CYS A 190 24.72 10.68 -2.65
C CYS A 190 25.47 9.74 -3.62
N GLY A 191 25.98 8.64 -3.09
CA GLY A 191 26.63 7.56 -3.84
C GLY A 191 25.67 6.41 -4.11
N ILE A 192 26.01 5.57 -5.08
CA ILE A 192 25.33 4.29 -5.31
C ILE A 192 25.41 3.49 -4.01
N VAL A 193 24.25 3.13 -3.44
CA VAL A 193 24.20 2.21 -2.30
C VAL A 193 24.79 0.88 -2.76
N PRO A 194 25.81 0.32 -2.08
CA PRO A 194 26.34 -1.01 -2.38
C PRO A 194 25.21 -2.04 -2.40
N GLU A 195 25.18 -2.91 -3.41
CA GLU A 195 24.11 -3.90 -3.60
C GLU A 195 23.93 -4.83 -2.39
N ASN A 196 25.01 -5.07 -1.64
CA ASN A 196 25.01 -5.91 -0.44
C ASN A 196 24.43 -5.25 0.82
N LEU A 197 24.00 -3.98 0.74
CA LEU A 197 23.32 -3.28 1.85
C LEU A 197 21.80 -3.24 1.68
N VAL A 198 21.27 -3.70 0.55
CA VAL A 198 19.82 -3.76 0.27
C VAL A 198 19.38 -5.21 0.30
N ASP A 199 18.43 -5.53 1.18
CA ASP A 199 17.81 -6.84 1.24
C ASP A 199 16.33 -6.79 0.80
N VAL A 200 15.78 -7.94 0.45
CA VAL A 200 14.36 -8.09 0.10
C VAL A 200 13.45 -7.59 1.22
N THR A 201 13.86 -7.80 2.47
CA THR A 201 13.12 -7.40 3.67
C THR A 201 12.93 -5.88 3.78
N ASP A 202 13.81 -5.07 3.18
CA ASP A 202 13.69 -3.61 3.14
C ASP A 202 12.51 -3.14 2.28
N PHE A 203 12.06 -3.99 1.34
CA PHE A 203 10.99 -3.70 0.38
C PHE A 203 9.79 -4.63 0.55
N GLU A 204 9.54 -5.11 1.78
CA GLU A 204 8.38 -5.95 2.07
C GLU A 204 7.11 -5.16 2.39
N CYS A 205 6.01 -5.60 1.79
CA CYS A 205 4.68 -5.11 2.14
C CYS A 205 4.20 -5.73 3.44
N SER A 206 3.97 -4.90 4.47
CA SER A 206 3.47 -5.31 5.79
C SER A 206 2.13 -6.07 5.78
N LEU A 207 1.35 -6.00 4.69
CA LEU A 207 0.07 -6.71 4.57
C LEU A 207 0.21 -8.12 3.98
N CYS A 208 1.13 -8.31 3.04
CA CYS A 208 1.28 -9.61 2.36
C CYS A 208 2.62 -10.29 2.63
N LEU A 209 3.54 -9.62 3.32
CA LEU A 209 4.87 -10.09 3.69
C LEU A 209 5.65 -10.62 2.47
N ARG A 210 5.49 -9.93 1.35
CA ARG A 210 6.18 -10.18 0.08
C ARG A 210 6.77 -8.85 -0.40
N LEU A 211 7.75 -8.94 -1.30
CA LEU A 211 8.27 -7.80 -2.04
C LEU A 211 7.12 -6.94 -2.61
N PHE A 212 7.24 -5.62 -2.45
CA PHE A 212 6.28 -4.66 -2.99
C PHE A 212 6.04 -4.91 -4.48
N PHE A 213 4.76 -4.89 -4.86
CA PHE A 213 4.34 -4.97 -6.24
C PHE A 213 3.35 -3.84 -6.51
N HIS A 214 3.73 -2.90 -7.38
CA HIS A 214 3.07 -1.60 -7.52
C HIS A 214 2.90 -0.91 -6.14
N PRO A 215 4.00 -0.52 -5.47
CA PRO A 215 3.95 0.12 -4.16
C PRO A 215 3.13 1.42 -4.21
N VAL A 216 2.27 1.65 -3.23
CA VAL A 216 1.48 2.88 -3.07
C VAL A 216 1.73 3.41 -1.67
N THR A 217 2.25 4.63 -1.61
CA THR A 217 2.46 5.36 -0.36
C THR A 217 1.24 6.23 -0.06
N THR A 218 0.62 5.96 1.08
CA THR A 218 -0.53 6.71 1.58
C THR A 218 -0.10 8.11 2.09
N PRO A 219 -1.01 9.09 2.21
CA PRO A 219 -0.71 10.41 2.81
C PRO A 219 -0.14 10.33 4.24
N CYS A 220 -0.43 9.24 4.96
CA CYS A 220 0.14 8.99 6.28
C CYS A 220 1.63 8.61 6.25
N GLY A 221 2.19 8.28 5.08
CA GLY A 221 3.58 7.88 4.86
C GLY A 221 3.81 6.37 4.81
N HIS A 222 2.78 5.54 5.04
CA HIS A 222 2.90 4.09 4.97
C HIS A 222 2.73 3.57 3.54
N THR A 223 3.54 2.59 3.17
CA THR A 223 3.57 1.99 1.82
C THR A 223 3.06 0.55 1.84
N PHE A 224 2.25 0.21 0.83
CA PHE A 224 1.67 -1.12 0.63
C PHE A 224 1.68 -1.50 -0.86
N CYS A 225 1.54 -2.78 -1.20
CA CYS A 225 1.16 -3.15 -2.56
C CYS A 225 -0.21 -2.54 -2.89
N LYS A 226 -0.38 -2.00 -4.11
CA LYS A 226 -1.66 -1.41 -4.58
C LYS A 226 -2.87 -2.29 -4.28
N LYS A 227 -2.80 -3.57 -4.67
CA LYS A 227 -3.88 -4.55 -4.44
C LYS A 227 -4.16 -4.81 -2.95
N CYS A 228 -3.13 -4.78 -2.10
CA CYS A 228 -3.27 -5.00 -0.66
C CYS A 228 -3.96 -3.80 0.00
N LEU A 229 -3.53 -2.58 -0.32
CA LEU A 229 -4.16 -1.36 0.19
C LEU A 229 -5.63 -1.27 -0.21
N GLN A 230 -5.93 -1.47 -1.50
CA GLN A 230 -7.31 -1.45 -2.01
C GLN A 230 -8.20 -2.46 -1.28
N ARG A 231 -7.69 -3.67 -1.02
CA ARG A 231 -8.42 -4.70 -0.27
C ARG A 231 -8.72 -4.25 1.17
N CYS A 232 -7.81 -3.56 1.85
CA CYS A 232 -8.10 -3.02 3.19
C CYS A 232 -9.14 -1.89 3.13
N LEU A 233 -9.02 -0.99 2.15
CA LEU A 233 -9.95 0.12 1.94
C LEU A 233 -11.35 -0.34 1.48
N ASP A 234 -11.48 -1.59 1.04
CA ASP A 234 -12.79 -2.22 0.81
C ASP A 234 -13.60 -2.39 2.10
N HIS A 235 -12.93 -2.51 3.25
CA HIS A 235 -13.56 -2.71 4.56
C HIS A 235 -13.64 -1.43 5.40
N ALA A 236 -12.56 -0.66 5.47
CA ALA A 236 -12.49 0.56 6.27
C ALA A 236 -11.59 1.61 5.60
N PRO A 237 -11.99 2.89 5.54
CA PRO A 237 -11.20 3.96 4.93
C PRO A 237 -10.09 4.45 5.88
N GLU A 238 -9.32 3.53 6.44
CA GLU A 238 -8.26 3.80 7.42
C GLU A 238 -6.94 3.15 6.98
N CYS A 239 -5.82 3.77 7.32
CA CYS A 239 -4.52 3.15 7.15
C CYS A 239 -4.43 1.86 7.98
N PRO A 240 -4.04 0.71 7.39
CA PRO A 240 -3.93 -0.54 8.13
C PRO A 240 -2.91 -0.52 9.27
N LEU A 241 -1.87 0.34 9.18
CA LEU A 241 -0.79 0.42 10.15
C LEU A 241 -1.04 1.44 11.26
N CYS A 242 -1.46 2.67 10.91
CA CYS A 242 -1.58 3.76 11.88
C CYS A 242 -3.02 4.24 12.14
N LYS A 243 -4.02 3.67 11.46
CA LYS A 243 -5.44 4.05 11.58
C LYS A 243 -5.78 5.49 11.18
N GLU A 244 -4.85 6.21 10.53
CA GLU A 244 -5.15 7.53 9.97
C GLU A 244 -6.26 7.42 8.91
N ASN A 245 -7.19 8.38 8.92
CA ASN A 245 -8.34 8.39 8.02
C ASN A 245 -7.88 8.68 6.57
N LEU A 246 -8.29 7.80 5.65
CA LEU A 246 -7.94 7.83 4.23
C LEU A 246 -9.18 8.06 3.34
N THR A 247 -10.26 8.66 3.87
CA THR A 247 -11.52 8.85 3.11
C THR A 247 -11.31 9.70 1.86
N GLU A 248 -10.57 10.81 1.96
CA GLU A 248 -10.28 11.65 0.79
C GLU A 248 -9.40 10.92 -0.23
N PHE A 249 -8.44 10.12 0.27
CA PHE A 249 -7.57 9.32 -0.57
C PHE A 249 -8.34 8.22 -1.33
N LEU A 250 -9.28 7.55 -0.64
CA LEU A 250 -10.22 6.60 -1.24
C LEU A 250 -11.11 7.28 -2.28
N ALA A 251 -11.65 8.45 -1.96
CA ALA A 251 -12.56 9.21 -2.82
C ALA A 251 -11.91 9.64 -4.15
N ARG A 252 -10.62 9.99 -4.12
CA ARG A 252 -9.86 10.29 -5.34
C ARG A 252 -9.65 9.05 -6.21
N GLY A 253 -9.55 7.86 -5.62
CA GLY A 253 -9.34 6.60 -6.35
C GLY A 253 -7.98 6.47 -7.04
N GLU A 254 -7.09 7.44 -6.84
CA GLU A 254 -5.79 7.56 -7.48
C GLU A 254 -4.71 6.82 -6.67
N TYR A 255 -4.74 5.49 -6.74
CA TYR A 255 -3.69 4.63 -6.16
C TYR A 255 -2.45 4.60 -7.07
N SER A 256 -1.76 5.73 -7.15
CA SER A 256 -0.56 5.92 -7.97
C SER A 256 0.62 5.16 -7.40
N THR A 257 1.36 4.47 -8.26
CA THR A 257 2.58 3.77 -7.87
C THR A 257 3.64 4.79 -7.42
N THR A 258 4.25 4.55 -6.26
CA THR A 258 5.40 5.31 -5.76
C THR A 258 6.62 4.99 -6.62
N ARG A 259 6.85 5.79 -7.67
CA ARG A 259 7.89 5.55 -8.69
C ARG A 259 9.28 5.32 -8.11
N LEU A 260 9.68 6.11 -7.12
CA LEU A 260 10.98 5.96 -6.48
C LEU A 260 11.19 4.53 -5.93
N LEU A 261 10.18 3.95 -5.29
CA LEU A 261 10.28 2.60 -4.75
C LEU A 261 10.31 1.55 -5.87
N GLU A 262 9.54 1.75 -6.93
CA GLU A 262 9.57 0.89 -8.12
C GLU A 262 10.96 0.90 -8.78
N ASP A 263 11.55 2.08 -8.96
CA ASP A 263 12.89 2.25 -9.54
C ASP A 263 13.98 1.63 -8.66
N LEU A 264 13.88 1.77 -7.34
CA LEU A 264 14.81 1.15 -6.40
C LEU A 264 14.72 -0.37 -6.43
N ILE A 265 13.49 -0.93 -6.43
CA ILE A 265 13.29 -2.38 -6.53
C ILE A 265 13.80 -2.90 -7.87
N LEU A 266 13.53 -2.21 -8.99
CA LEU A 266 14.04 -2.58 -10.31
C LEU A 266 15.57 -2.58 -10.37
N LYS A 267 16.20 -1.61 -9.71
CA LYS A 267 17.65 -1.45 -9.70
C LYS A 267 18.35 -2.49 -8.83
N TYR A 268 17.84 -2.73 -7.63
CA TYR A 268 18.53 -3.53 -6.60
C TYR A 268 18.02 -4.97 -6.49
N LEU A 269 16.74 -5.24 -6.84
CA LEU A 269 16.08 -6.54 -6.66
C LEU A 269 15.35 -7.02 -7.95
N PRO A 270 16.00 -7.04 -9.12
CA PRO A 270 15.34 -7.35 -10.40
C PRO A 270 14.86 -8.81 -10.51
N THR A 271 15.59 -9.75 -9.91
CA THR A 271 15.27 -11.19 -9.95
C THR A 271 14.03 -11.47 -9.12
N GLU A 272 13.97 -10.92 -7.92
CA GLU A 272 12.88 -11.07 -6.96
C GLU A 272 11.62 -10.39 -7.48
N LEU A 273 11.75 -9.23 -8.13
CA LEU A 273 10.64 -8.57 -8.80
C LEU A 273 10.08 -9.41 -9.96
N SER A 274 10.95 -10.04 -10.74
CA SER A 274 10.55 -10.91 -11.85
C SER A 274 9.76 -12.13 -11.34
N GLU A 275 10.23 -12.78 -10.27
CA GLU A 275 9.49 -13.85 -9.61
C GLU A 275 8.17 -13.36 -9.02
N ARG A 276 8.16 -12.18 -8.39
CA ARG A 276 6.95 -11.58 -7.84
C ARG A 276 5.89 -11.33 -8.93
N LYS A 277 6.32 -10.89 -10.10
CA LYS A 277 5.48 -10.69 -11.29
C LYS A 277 4.93 -12.02 -11.81
N ARG A 278 5.79 -13.04 -11.97
CA ARG A 278 5.38 -14.39 -12.40
C ARG A 278 4.28 -14.96 -11.50
N ILE A 279 4.46 -14.90 -10.19
CA ILE A 279 3.45 -15.37 -9.22
C ILE A 279 2.14 -14.59 -9.36
N ASN A 280 2.20 -13.27 -9.52
CA ASN A 280 0.98 -12.47 -9.71
C ASN A 280 0.25 -12.84 -11.02
N ASP A 281 0.99 -13.12 -12.09
CA ASP A 281 0.39 -13.48 -13.38
C ASP A 281 -0.26 -14.87 -13.33
N GLU A 282 0.35 -15.82 -12.61
CA GLU A 282 -0.23 -17.14 -12.30
C GLU A 282 -1.51 -17.01 -11.46
N GLU A 283 -1.48 -16.19 -10.39
CA GLU A 283 -2.66 -15.90 -9.55
C GLU A 283 -3.82 -15.29 -10.38
N ILE A 284 -3.51 -14.39 -11.32
CA ILE A 284 -4.50 -13.78 -12.22
C ILE A 284 -5.05 -14.82 -13.21
N ALA A 285 -4.19 -15.65 -13.79
CA ALA A 285 -4.60 -16.69 -14.73
C ALA A 285 -5.56 -17.69 -14.07
N GLU A 286 -5.27 -18.13 -12.84
CA GLU A 286 -6.15 -19.02 -12.08
C GLU A 286 -7.54 -18.40 -11.85
N LEU A 287 -7.58 -17.11 -11.50
CA LEU A 287 -8.82 -16.36 -11.27
C LEU A 287 -9.60 -16.02 -12.54
N SER A 288 -9.00 -16.16 -13.73
CA SER A 288 -9.64 -15.86 -15.02
C SER A 288 -10.50 -17.00 -15.57
N SER A 289 -10.51 -18.17 -14.92
CA SER A 289 -11.31 -19.31 -15.37
C SER A 289 -12.81 -18.98 -15.34
N LEU A 290 -13.49 -19.24 -16.46
CA LEU A 290 -14.94 -19.05 -16.61
C LEU A 290 -15.75 -20.31 -16.32
N THR A 291 -15.09 -21.40 -15.91
CA THR A 291 -15.73 -22.68 -15.59
C THR A 291 -15.33 -23.21 -14.22
N ARG A 292 -14.18 -22.80 -13.68
CA ARG A 292 -13.71 -23.20 -12.35
C ARG A 292 -13.60 -22.00 -11.43
N ASN A 293 -14.00 -22.17 -10.17
CA ASN A 293 -13.98 -21.12 -9.15
C ASN A 293 -14.59 -19.78 -9.61
N VAL A 294 -15.62 -19.83 -10.46
CA VAL A 294 -16.31 -18.65 -10.97
C VAL A 294 -16.90 -17.89 -9.78
N PRO A 295 -16.65 -16.57 -9.65
CA PRO A 295 -17.21 -15.78 -8.56
C PRO A 295 -18.74 -15.73 -8.67
N ILE A 296 -19.44 -16.00 -7.56
CA ILE A 296 -20.90 -16.02 -7.50
C ILE A 296 -21.41 -14.86 -6.62
N PHE A 297 -22.18 -13.98 -7.25
CA PHE A 297 -22.97 -12.96 -6.59
C PHE A 297 -24.34 -13.55 -6.22
N VAL A 298 -24.64 -13.65 -4.93
CA VAL A 298 -25.89 -14.25 -4.43
C VAL A 298 -26.90 -13.13 -4.23
N CYS A 299 -27.92 -13.06 -5.10
CA CYS A 299 -28.92 -11.98 -5.09
C CYS A 299 -30.24 -12.44 -5.75
N THR A 300 -30.76 -11.64 -6.68
CA THR A 300 -31.99 -11.91 -7.43
C THR A 300 -31.74 -12.78 -8.66
N LEU A 301 -32.79 -13.08 -9.42
CA LEU A 301 -32.70 -13.78 -10.70
C LEU A 301 -32.10 -12.87 -11.78
N ALA A 302 -31.19 -13.43 -12.58
CA ALA A 302 -30.68 -12.82 -13.80
C ALA A 302 -31.06 -13.67 -15.01
N TYR A 303 -31.35 -13.02 -16.13
CA TYR A 303 -31.74 -13.67 -17.38
C TYR A 303 -30.75 -13.33 -18.49
N PRO A 304 -30.44 -14.29 -19.38
CA PRO A 304 -29.68 -14.03 -20.60
C PRO A 304 -30.24 -12.84 -21.37
N THR A 305 -29.37 -12.00 -21.93
CA THR A 305 -29.66 -10.79 -22.71
C THR A 305 -30.33 -9.63 -21.96
N VAL A 306 -30.71 -9.81 -20.70
CA VAL A 306 -31.38 -8.79 -19.89
C VAL A 306 -30.35 -7.97 -19.11
N PRO A 307 -30.40 -6.62 -19.17
CA PRO A 307 -29.60 -5.76 -18.31
C PRO A 307 -29.94 -5.96 -16.82
N CYS A 308 -28.91 -6.00 -15.97
CA CYS A 308 -29.05 -6.14 -14.52
C CYS A 308 -28.12 -5.13 -13.83
N PRO A 309 -28.59 -3.90 -13.55
CA PRO A 309 -27.81 -2.93 -12.80
C PRO A 309 -27.76 -3.33 -11.32
N LEU A 310 -26.56 -3.27 -10.73
CA LEU A 310 -26.31 -3.68 -9.34
C LEU A 310 -25.64 -2.54 -8.57
N HIS A 311 -26.09 -2.34 -7.34
CA HIS A 311 -25.38 -1.50 -6.37
C HIS A 311 -24.62 -2.40 -5.39
N VAL A 312 -23.30 -2.37 -5.49
CA VAL A 312 -22.39 -3.22 -4.72
C VAL A 312 -21.78 -2.40 -3.59
N PHE A 313 -22.22 -2.69 -2.37
CA PHE A 313 -21.74 -2.00 -1.17
C PHE A 313 -20.97 -2.91 -0.21
N GLU A 314 -21.19 -4.23 -0.24
CA GLU A 314 -20.50 -5.16 0.65
C GLU A 314 -19.01 -5.30 0.26
N PRO A 315 -18.08 -5.21 1.24
CA PRO A 315 -16.63 -5.30 0.99
C PRO A 315 -16.20 -6.52 0.17
N ARG A 316 -16.76 -7.70 0.46
CA ARG A 316 -16.45 -8.95 -0.25
C ARG A 316 -16.81 -8.88 -1.74
N TYR A 317 -17.92 -8.24 -2.08
CA TYR A 317 -18.37 -8.12 -3.47
C TYR A 317 -17.66 -6.98 -4.19
N ARG A 318 -17.25 -5.92 -3.48
CA ARG A 318 -16.35 -4.89 -4.02
C ARG A 318 -15.03 -5.52 -4.51
N LEU A 319 -14.41 -6.37 -3.68
CA LEU A 319 -13.23 -7.16 -4.06
C LEU A 319 -13.52 -8.08 -5.26
N MET A 320 -14.66 -8.79 -5.24
CA MET A 320 -15.08 -9.70 -6.31
C MET A 320 -15.16 -8.96 -7.66
N ILE A 321 -15.89 -7.84 -7.73
CA ILE A 321 -16.06 -7.05 -8.95
C ILE A 321 -14.72 -6.50 -9.43
N ARG A 322 -13.91 -5.94 -8.53
CA ARG A 322 -12.57 -5.45 -8.88
C ARG A 322 -11.70 -6.54 -9.49
N ARG A 323 -11.71 -7.76 -8.93
CA ARG A 323 -11.01 -8.93 -9.50
C ARG A 323 -11.52 -9.31 -10.88
N SER A 324 -12.84 -9.33 -11.10
CA SER A 324 -13.42 -9.59 -12.43
C SER A 324 -12.96 -8.57 -13.48
N ILE A 325 -12.72 -7.32 -13.09
CA ILE A 325 -12.11 -6.30 -13.96
C ILE A 325 -10.61 -6.55 -14.16
N GLU A 326 -9.86 -6.79 -13.08
CA GLU A 326 -8.40 -6.98 -13.11
C GLU A 326 -7.98 -8.22 -13.92
N THR A 327 -8.75 -9.32 -13.86
CA THR A 327 -8.48 -10.53 -14.66
C THR A 327 -8.84 -10.36 -16.13
N GLY A 328 -9.56 -9.28 -16.48
CA GLY A 328 -10.02 -9.01 -17.84
C GLY A 328 -11.23 -9.82 -18.30
N THR A 329 -11.71 -10.78 -17.51
CA THR A 329 -12.90 -11.56 -17.86
C THR A 329 -14.15 -10.70 -17.90
N LYS A 330 -14.22 -9.71 -17.00
CA LYS A 330 -15.39 -8.86 -16.73
C LYS A 330 -16.66 -9.66 -16.51
N GLN A 331 -16.52 -10.87 -15.97
CA GLN A 331 -17.63 -11.81 -15.80
C GLN A 331 -17.69 -12.35 -14.37
N PHE A 332 -18.91 -12.65 -13.93
CA PHE A 332 -19.21 -13.34 -12.70
C PHE A 332 -20.59 -14.02 -12.81
N GLY A 333 -20.83 -15.06 -12.03
CA GLY A 333 -22.12 -15.75 -11.98
C GLY A 333 -23.07 -15.06 -11.00
N MET A 334 -24.36 -15.06 -11.29
CA MET A 334 -25.40 -14.62 -10.36
C MET A 334 -26.38 -15.77 -10.09
N CYS A 335 -26.60 -16.04 -8.81
CA CYS A 335 -27.51 -17.08 -8.34
C CYS A 335 -28.47 -16.50 -7.31
N VAL A 336 -29.65 -17.10 -7.19
CA VAL A 336 -30.60 -16.76 -6.13
C VAL A 336 -30.13 -17.38 -4.82
N HIS A 337 -30.39 -16.69 -3.71
CA HIS A 337 -30.17 -17.26 -2.39
C HIS A 337 -31.01 -18.53 -2.19
N ASP A 338 -30.36 -19.58 -1.68
CA ASP A 338 -31.01 -20.81 -1.28
C ASP A 338 -30.72 -21.06 0.21
N PRO A 339 -31.73 -21.16 1.09
CA PRO A 339 -31.52 -21.37 2.52
C PRO A 339 -30.74 -22.65 2.87
N GLN A 340 -30.79 -23.67 2.02
CA GLN A 340 -30.15 -24.96 2.29
C GLN A 340 -28.69 -24.98 1.82
N ASN A 341 -28.43 -24.55 0.58
CA ASN A 341 -27.12 -24.66 -0.05
C ASN A 341 -26.37 -23.31 -0.15
N GLY A 342 -26.91 -22.24 0.43
CA GLY A 342 -26.43 -20.87 0.31
C GLY A 342 -26.88 -20.18 -0.98
N PHE A 343 -26.78 -20.86 -2.12
CA PHE A 343 -27.28 -20.40 -3.42
C PHE A 343 -27.76 -21.55 -4.31
N ALA A 344 -28.68 -21.22 -5.22
CA ALA A 344 -29.36 -22.16 -6.12
C ALA A 344 -28.38 -22.94 -7.03
N ASP A 345 -28.79 -24.14 -7.45
CA ASP A 345 -28.02 -25.01 -8.36
C ASP A 345 -27.88 -24.44 -9.78
N TYR A 346 -28.66 -23.41 -10.11
CA TYR A 346 -28.68 -22.78 -11.42
C TYR A 346 -28.51 -21.28 -11.29
N GLY A 347 -27.82 -20.69 -12.26
CA GLY A 347 -27.57 -19.26 -12.31
C GLY A 347 -27.40 -18.73 -13.73
N CYS A 348 -27.11 -17.44 -13.82
CA CYS A 348 -26.78 -16.78 -15.08
C CYS A 348 -25.42 -16.09 -14.97
N LEU A 349 -24.58 -16.31 -15.97
CA LEU A 349 -23.30 -15.60 -16.10
C LEU A 349 -23.58 -14.18 -16.58
N LEU A 350 -23.05 -13.19 -15.88
CA LEU A 350 -23.20 -11.77 -16.19
C LEU A 350 -21.89 -11.20 -16.74
N TYR A 351 -22.00 -10.27 -17.70
CA TYR A 351 -20.89 -9.47 -18.20
C TYR A 351 -21.00 -8.04 -17.70
N ILE A 352 -19.91 -7.47 -17.18
CA ILE A 352 -19.83 -6.08 -16.73
C ILE A 352 -19.60 -5.18 -17.94
N ARG A 353 -20.60 -4.37 -18.28
CA ARG A 353 -20.51 -3.36 -19.34
C ARG A 353 -19.78 -2.12 -18.84
N ASN A 354 -20.29 -1.54 -17.75
CA ASN A 354 -19.76 -0.33 -17.12
C ASN A 354 -19.66 -0.52 -15.61
N LEU A 355 -18.70 0.18 -15.00
CA LEU A 355 -18.44 0.15 -13.57
C LEU A 355 -18.08 1.55 -13.09
N ASP A 356 -18.92 2.09 -12.20
CA ASP A 356 -18.73 3.39 -11.59
C ASP A 356 -18.42 3.21 -10.10
N TYR A 357 -17.26 3.69 -9.65
CA TYR A 357 -16.90 3.70 -8.24
C TYR A 357 -17.40 4.99 -7.59
N LEU A 358 -18.00 4.85 -6.41
CA LEU A 358 -18.44 5.95 -5.56
C LEU A 358 -17.30 6.39 -4.63
N PRO A 359 -17.32 7.63 -4.11
CA PRO A 359 -16.26 8.16 -3.24
C PRO A 359 -16.01 7.37 -1.94
N ASP A 360 -17.01 6.61 -1.47
CA ASP A 360 -16.89 5.72 -0.30
C ASP A 360 -16.44 4.29 -0.67
N GLY A 361 -16.11 4.09 -1.94
CA GLY A 361 -15.66 2.84 -2.53
C GLY A 361 -16.76 1.83 -2.85
N ARG A 362 -18.03 2.15 -2.62
CA ARG A 362 -19.16 1.39 -3.21
C ARG A 362 -19.10 1.50 -4.73
N SER A 363 -19.80 0.62 -5.45
CA SER A 363 -19.86 0.71 -6.89
C SER A 363 -21.24 0.46 -7.47
N VAL A 364 -21.53 1.13 -8.58
CA VAL A 364 -22.67 0.84 -9.45
C VAL A 364 -22.14 0.06 -10.64
N VAL A 365 -22.66 -1.14 -10.84
CA VAL A 365 -22.20 -2.08 -11.86
C VAL A 365 -23.34 -2.30 -12.85
N ASP A 366 -23.16 -1.88 -14.09
CA ASP A 366 -24.10 -2.20 -15.16
C ASP A 366 -23.68 -3.52 -15.81
N THR A 367 -24.57 -4.51 -15.77
CA THR A 367 -24.30 -5.84 -16.30
C THR A 367 -25.35 -6.28 -17.31
N ILE A 368 -25.00 -7.25 -18.14
CA ILE A 368 -25.92 -7.95 -19.04
C ILE A 368 -25.78 -9.46 -18.87
N GLY A 369 -26.90 -10.17 -18.80
CA GLY A 369 -26.88 -11.63 -18.75
C GLY A 369 -26.37 -12.24 -20.05
N LEU A 370 -25.52 -13.25 -19.95
CA LEU A 370 -24.95 -13.96 -21.08
C LEU A 370 -25.63 -15.30 -21.30
N LYS A 371 -25.37 -16.26 -20.40
CA LYS A 371 -25.79 -17.65 -20.53
C LYS A 371 -26.15 -18.25 -19.18
N ARG A 372 -26.93 -19.32 -19.20
CA ARG A 372 -27.30 -20.08 -18.00
C ARG A 372 -26.21 -21.10 -17.69
N PHE A 373 -26.06 -21.43 -16.43
CA PHE A 373 -25.15 -22.48 -15.98
C PHE A 373 -25.76 -23.31 -14.87
N GLN A 374 -25.24 -24.51 -14.71
CA GLN A 374 -25.46 -25.39 -13.57
C GLN A 374 -24.22 -25.41 -12.67
N VAL A 375 -24.45 -25.38 -11.36
CA VAL A 375 -23.41 -25.48 -10.34
C VAL A 375 -23.04 -26.95 -10.16
N ILE A 376 -21.78 -27.28 -10.41
CA ILE A 376 -21.22 -28.62 -10.22
C ILE A 376 -20.61 -28.75 -8.83
N ARG A 377 -19.86 -27.74 -8.41
CA ARG A 377 -19.19 -27.70 -7.11
C ARG A 377 -19.25 -26.30 -6.54
N ARG A 378 -19.57 -26.18 -5.25
CA ARG A 378 -19.60 -24.92 -4.51
C ARG A 378 -18.29 -24.72 -3.76
N GLY A 379 -17.87 -23.47 -3.62
CA GLY A 379 -16.69 -23.06 -2.90
C GLY A 379 -16.85 -21.65 -2.31
N MET A 380 -15.78 -21.18 -1.66
CA MET A 380 -15.72 -19.84 -1.10
C MET A 380 -14.29 -19.32 -1.24
N LYS A 381 -14.15 -18.05 -1.62
CA LYS A 381 -12.86 -17.37 -1.71
C LYS A 381 -13.00 -15.95 -1.17
N ASP A 382 -12.18 -15.59 -0.19
CA ASP A 382 -12.15 -14.24 0.39
C ASP A 382 -13.53 -13.69 0.81
N GLY A 383 -14.41 -14.56 1.31
CA GLY A 383 -15.73 -14.21 1.86
C GLY A 383 -16.89 -14.19 0.87
N TYR A 384 -16.65 -14.32 -0.44
CA TYR A 384 -17.70 -14.49 -1.44
C TYR A 384 -17.75 -15.94 -1.97
N CYS A 385 -18.92 -16.35 -2.44
CA CYS A 385 -19.17 -17.69 -2.97
C CYS A 385 -18.45 -17.87 -4.31
N THR A 386 -17.92 -19.07 -4.56
CA THR A 386 -17.41 -19.48 -5.88
C THR A 386 -18.09 -20.77 -6.32
N ALA A 387 -18.10 -21.04 -7.62
CA ALA A 387 -18.60 -22.30 -8.15
C ALA A 387 -17.78 -22.80 -9.34
N ASP A 388 -17.64 -24.11 -9.44
CA ASP A 388 -17.38 -24.75 -10.73
C ASP A 388 -18.71 -24.94 -11.43
N ILE A 389 -18.76 -24.53 -12.69
CA ILE A 389 -20.01 -24.43 -13.45
C ILE A 389 -19.91 -25.17 -14.78
N GLU A 390 -21.06 -25.66 -15.24
CA GLU A 390 -21.26 -26.20 -16.57
C GLU A 390 -22.29 -25.35 -17.31
N ASP A 391 -22.00 -25.02 -18.56
CA ASP A 391 -22.90 -24.21 -19.39
C ASP A 391 -24.18 -24.99 -19.73
N LEU A 392 -25.33 -24.31 -19.61
CA LEU A 392 -26.60 -24.85 -20.08
C LEU A 392 -26.92 -24.30 -21.47
N GLU A 393 -26.85 -25.18 -22.46
CA GLU A 393 -27.24 -24.85 -23.83
C GLU A 393 -28.75 -24.91 -24.03
N ASP A 394 -29.29 -23.92 -24.75
CA ASP A 394 -30.68 -23.93 -25.17
C ASP A 394 -30.89 -24.95 -26.30
N ILE A 395 -31.84 -25.87 -26.12
CA ILE A 395 -32.22 -26.82 -27.15
C ILE A 395 -33.00 -26.06 -28.24
N LYS A 396 -32.41 -25.94 -29.43
CA LYS A 396 -33.09 -25.33 -30.59
C LYS A 396 -34.33 -26.15 -30.96
N LEU A 397 -35.48 -25.47 -31.13
CA LEU A 397 -36.80 -26.07 -31.38
C LEU A 397 -36.85 -27.09 -32.53
N LYS A 398 -36.03 -26.94 -33.58
CA LYS A 398 -35.96 -27.92 -34.68
C LYS A 398 -35.60 -29.33 -34.20
N LYS A 399 -34.69 -29.44 -33.23
CA LYS A 399 -34.34 -30.73 -32.59
C LYS A 399 -35.47 -31.26 -31.72
N ILE A 400 -36.33 -30.40 -31.18
CA ILE A 400 -37.48 -30.80 -30.38
C ILE A 400 -38.57 -31.35 -31.29
N GLU A 401 -38.85 -30.72 -32.43
CA GLU A 401 -39.79 -31.24 -33.44
C GLU A 401 -39.35 -32.60 -33.98
N GLU A 402 -38.07 -32.77 -34.31
CA GLU A 402 -37.50 -34.07 -34.73
C GLU A 402 -37.59 -35.12 -33.63
N ARG A 403 -37.34 -34.74 -32.37
CA ARG A 403 -37.38 -35.66 -31.21
C ARG A 403 -38.81 -36.02 -30.81
N ILE A 404 -39.75 -35.08 -30.92
CA ILE A 404 -41.19 -35.33 -30.78
C ILE A 404 -41.66 -36.26 -31.90
N LYS A 405 -41.23 -36.03 -33.14
CA LYS A 405 -41.58 -36.88 -34.28
C LYS A 405 -41.04 -38.31 -34.14
N GLN A 406 -39.81 -38.46 -33.67
CA GLN A 406 -39.22 -39.78 -33.34
C GLN A 406 -39.97 -40.47 -32.19
N LEU A 407 -40.42 -39.73 -31.18
CA LEU A 407 -41.20 -40.30 -30.07
C LEU A 407 -42.62 -40.69 -30.52
N SER A 408 -43.25 -39.96 -31.44
CA SER A 408 -44.55 -40.34 -32.00
C SER A 408 -44.47 -41.56 -32.92
N GLU A 409 -43.42 -41.68 -33.73
CA GLU A 409 -43.21 -42.85 -34.62
C GLU A 409 -42.96 -44.14 -33.81
N ASN A 410 -42.31 -44.03 -32.64
CA ASN A 410 -42.09 -45.17 -31.74
C ASN A 410 -43.35 -45.60 -30.97
N HIS A 411 -44.37 -44.73 -30.82
CA HIS A 411 -45.64 -45.07 -30.18
C HIS A 411 -46.69 -45.64 -31.15
N GLU A 412 -46.50 -45.50 -32.47
CA GLU A 412 -47.33 -46.13 -33.49
C GLU A 412 -46.82 -47.52 -33.90
N SER A 413 -45.71 -47.99 -33.30
CA SER A 413 -45.03 -49.25 -33.63
C SER A 413 -45.24 -50.38 -32.61
N ASP A 414 -45.97 -50.13 -31.52
CA ASP A 414 -46.47 -51.11 -30.53
C ASP A 414 -47.99 -51.25 -30.66
#